data_AF-A0A1P8VFF9-F1
#
_entry.id   AF-A0A1P8VFF9-F1
#
_cell.length_a   1.000
_cell.length_b   1.000
_cell.length_c   1.000
_cell.angle_alpha   90.00
_cell.angle_beta   90.00
_cell.angle_gamma   90.00
#
_symmetry.space_group_name_H-M   'P 1'
#
loop_
_entity.id
_entity.type
_entity.pdbx_description
1 polymer ?
#
loop_
_entity_poly.entity_id
_entity_poly.type
_entity_poly.pdbx_seq_one_letter_code
_entity_poly.pdbx_strand_id
1 'polypeptide(L)' 'PTKNLTLGADRYELHANVRHHGSSIESGHYTTVIQTAGQYVEADDESIRSYDWCSNQGCSSAYLLIYT' A
#
# COMPACT_ATOMS: atom_id res chain seq x y z
N PRO A 1 -3.59 2.33 6.79
CA PRO A 1 -2.20 2.07 7.19
C PRO A 1 -1.48 3.35 7.60
N THR A 2 -0.58 3.29 8.59
CA THR A 2 0.32 4.41 8.93
C THR A 2 1.61 4.30 8.11
N LYS A 3 2.17 5.43 7.65
CA LYS A 3 3.48 5.46 6.97
C LYS A 3 4.62 5.07 7.91
N ASN A 4 4.49 5.42 9.19
CA ASN A 4 5.48 5.15 10.21
C ASN A 4 4.82 4.30 11.30
N LEU A 5 5.41 3.15 11.59
CA LEU A 5 4.96 2.25 12.62
C LEU A 5 6.05 2.15 13.69
N THR A 6 5.68 2.33 14.95
CA THR A 6 6.58 2.10 16.09
C THR A 6 6.12 0.84 16.81
N LEU A 7 7.02 -0.13 16.96
CA LEU A 7 6.79 -1.35 17.74
C LEU A 7 7.90 -1.47 18.78
N GLY A 8 7.56 -1.24 20.05
CA GLY A 8 8.56 -1.16 21.11
C GLY A 8 9.51 0.02 20.91
N ALA A 9 10.81 -0.25 20.86
CA ALA A 9 11.85 0.75 20.59
C ALA A 9 12.15 0.93 19.10
N ASP A 10 11.62 0.05 18.24
CA ASP A 10 11.92 0.02 16.82
C ASP A 10 10.94 0.86 16.02
N ARG A 11 11.46 1.48 14.96
CA ARG A 11 10.69 2.29 14.03
C ARG A 11 10.80 1.69 12.63
N TYR A 12 9.65 1.54 12.00
CA TYR A 12 9.51 1.00 10.66
C TYR A 12 8.83 2.00 9.74
N GLU A 13 9.22 1.97 8.49
CA GLU A 13 8.60 2.75 7.41
C GLU A 13 7.82 1.81 6.48
N LEU A 14 6.63 2.23 6.09
CA LEU A 14 5.79 1.47 5.17
C LEU A 14 6.41 1.53 3.76
N HIS A 15 6.93 0.39 3.31
CA HIS A 15 7.54 0.26 2.00
C HIS A 15 6.52 -0.07 0.91
N ALA A 16 5.54 -0.95 1.22
CA ALA A 16 4.50 -1.32 0.27
C ALA A 16 3.18 -1.72 0.94
N ASN A 17 2.09 -1.55 0.18
CA ASN A 17 0.72 -1.90 0.58
C ASN A 17 0.04 -2.65 -0.57
N VAL A 18 -0.17 -3.96 -0.39
CA VAL A 18 -1.00 -4.76 -1.29
C VAL A 18 -2.45 -4.56 -0.91
N ARG A 19 -3.27 -4.28 -1.91
CA ARG A 19 -4.69 -4.01 -1.76
C ARG A 19 -5.52 -5.03 -2.51
N HIS A 20 -6.69 -5.34 -1.97
CA HIS A 20 -7.68 -6.22 -2.57
C HIS A 20 -8.98 -5.46 -2.80
N HIS A 21 -9.45 -5.45 -4.03
CA HIS A 21 -10.68 -4.81 -4.46
C HIS A 21 -11.68 -5.89 -4.86
N GLY A 22 -12.55 -6.26 -3.94
CA GLY A 22 -13.55 -7.29 -4.16
C GLY A 22 -14.27 -7.67 -2.88
N SER A 23 -15.34 -8.46 -3.01
CA SER A 23 -16.13 -8.93 -1.87
C SER A 23 -15.60 -10.23 -1.26
N SER A 24 -14.70 -10.95 -1.93
CA SER A 24 -14.15 -12.23 -1.47
C SER A 24 -12.71 -12.44 -1.95
N ILE A 25 -11.99 -13.39 -1.36
CA ILE A 25 -10.62 -13.72 -1.79
C ILE A 25 -10.60 -14.44 -3.14
N GLU A 26 -11.67 -15.18 -3.46
CA GLU A 26 -11.83 -15.91 -4.72
C GLU A 26 -12.27 -15.01 -5.89
N SER A 27 -12.78 -13.81 -5.60
CA SER A 27 -13.25 -12.84 -6.60
C SER A 27 -12.80 -11.42 -6.26
N GLY A 28 -12.04 -10.80 -7.15
CA GLY A 28 -11.63 -9.40 -6.99
C GLY A 28 -10.39 -9.10 -7.79
N HIS A 29 -9.74 -8.00 -7.42
CA HIS A 29 -8.53 -7.53 -8.07
C HIS A 29 -7.50 -7.09 -7.05
N TYR A 30 -6.23 -7.42 -7.28
CA TYR A 30 -5.15 -7.01 -6.39
C TYR A 30 -4.31 -5.92 -7.05
N THR A 31 -4.05 -4.84 -6.32
CA THR A 31 -3.12 -3.80 -6.75
C THR A 31 -2.12 -3.50 -5.64
N THR A 32 -0.97 -2.93 -5.95
CA THR A 32 0.06 -2.63 -4.94
C THR A 32 0.48 -1.17 -5.01
N VAL A 33 0.58 -0.52 -3.86
CA VAL A 33 1.24 0.79 -3.74
C VAL A 33 2.63 0.58 -3.18
N ILE A 34 3.65 1.12 -3.84
CA ILE A 34 5.07 0.92 -3.50
C ILE A 34 5.74 2.29 -3.32
N GLN A 35 6.55 2.41 -2.26
CA GLN A 35 7.44 3.55 -2.08
C GLN A 35 8.75 3.31 -2.85
N THR A 36 9.04 4.15 -3.84
CA THR A 36 10.28 4.10 -4.61
C THR A 36 10.82 5.52 -4.81
N ALA A 37 12.13 5.72 -4.60
CA ALA A 37 12.80 7.01 -4.78
C ALA A 37 12.10 8.23 -4.11
N GLY A 38 11.48 8.02 -2.94
CA GLY A 38 10.76 9.07 -2.20
C GLY A 38 9.36 9.41 -2.74
N GLN A 39 8.87 8.66 -3.72
CA GLN A 39 7.52 8.79 -4.28
C GLN A 39 6.73 7.50 -4.06
N TYR A 40 5.42 7.59 -4.13
CA TYR A 40 4.56 6.41 -4.17
C TYR A 40 4.04 6.20 -5.59
N VAL A 41 4.05 4.95 -6.03
CA VAL A 41 3.43 4.51 -7.28
C VAL A 41 2.42 3.42 -6.97
N GLU A 42 1.37 3.36 -7.78
CA GLU A 42 0.43 2.25 -7.82
C GLU A 42 0.76 1.39 -9.03
N ALA A 43 0.97 0.10 -8.76
CA ALA A 43 1.02 -0.96 -9.74
C ALA A 43 -0.33 -1.68 -9.79
N ASP A 44 -0.92 -1.68 -10.97
CA ASP A 44 -2.19 -2.29 -11.33
C ASP A 44 -1.93 -3.19 -12.54
N ASP A 45 -1.58 -4.45 -12.26
CA ASP A 45 -0.97 -5.37 -13.21
C ASP A 45 0.25 -4.77 -13.93
N GLU A 46 0.17 -4.55 -15.24
CA GLU A 46 1.20 -3.94 -16.08
C GLU A 46 1.20 -2.40 -16.05
N SER A 47 0.15 -1.80 -15.47
CA SER A 47 -0.01 -0.35 -15.42
C SER A 47 0.64 0.23 -14.17
N ILE A 48 1.58 1.16 -14.36
CA ILE A 48 2.22 1.92 -13.27
C ILE A 48 1.78 3.37 -13.34
N ARG A 49 1.27 3.91 -12.23
CA ARG A 49 0.84 5.32 -12.13
C ARG A 49 1.31 5.97 -10.84
N SER A 50 1.53 7.28 -10.87
CA SER A 50 1.83 8.05 -9.67
C SER A 50 0.68 7.93 -8.66
N TYR A 51 1.02 7.73 -7.39
CA TYR A 51 0.06 7.61 -6.31
C TYR A 51 0.31 8.69 -5.27
N ASP A 52 -0.66 9.57 -5.07
CA ASP A 52 -0.60 10.54 -3.97
C ASP A 52 -1.17 9.90 -2.70
N TRP A 53 -0.28 9.55 -1.78
CA TRP A 53 -0.67 8.97 -0.50
C TRP A 53 -1.49 9.94 0.36
N CYS A 54 -1.21 11.24 0.31
CA CYS A 54 -1.81 12.22 1.21
C CYS A 54 -3.27 12.51 0.88
N SER A 55 -3.62 12.55 -0.41
CA SER A 55 -5.02 12.70 -0.85
C SER A 55 -5.81 11.39 -0.81
N ASN A 56 -5.15 10.24 -1.02
CA ASN A 56 -5.79 8.93 -0.99
C ASN A 56 -5.74 8.27 0.39
N GLN A 57 -5.90 9.04 1.48
CA GLN A 57 -6.06 8.51 2.83
C GLN A 57 -7.46 7.86 3.03
N GLY A 58 -7.77 6.90 2.16
CA GLY A 58 -8.86 5.95 2.23
C GLY A 58 -8.24 4.57 2.23
N CYS A 59 -7.95 4.08 3.44
CA CYS A 59 -7.32 2.78 3.71
C CYS A 59 -8.20 1.58 3.38
N SER A 60 -9.37 1.79 2.77
CA SER A 60 -10.23 0.72 2.29
C SER A 60 -9.44 -0.11 1.30
N SER A 61 -9.50 -1.44 1.46
CA SER A 61 -8.84 -2.44 0.61
C SER A 61 -7.41 -2.83 0.99
N ALA A 62 -6.77 -2.29 2.05
CA ALA A 62 -5.45 -2.79 2.45
C ALA A 62 -5.50 -4.26 2.94
N TYR A 63 -4.70 -5.13 2.33
CA TYR A 63 -4.68 -6.58 2.59
C TYR A 63 -3.36 -7.03 3.23
N LEU A 64 -2.21 -6.58 2.69
CA LEU A 64 -0.88 -6.87 3.23
C LEU A 64 -0.04 -5.61 3.28
N LEU A 65 0.66 -5.38 4.40
CA LEU A 65 1.54 -4.25 4.62
C LEU A 65 2.97 -4.72 4.79
N ILE A 66 3.90 -4.10 4.08
CA ILE A 66 5.32 -4.41 4.11
C ILE A 66 6.04 -3.22 4.75
N TYR A 67 6.67 -3.47 5.88
CA TYR A 67 7.41 -2.50 6.69
C TYR A 67 8.89 -2.88 6.73
N THR A 68 9.77 -1.88 6.67
CA THR A 68 11.24 -2.04 6.80
C THR A 68 11.81 -1.08 7.82
#